data_AF-I1NKU9-F1
#
_entry.id   AF-I1NKU9-F1
#
_cell.length_a   1.000
_cell.length_b   1.000
_cell.length_c   1.000
_cell.angle_alpha   90.00
_cell.angle_beta   90.00
_cell.angle_gamma   90.00
#
_symmetry.space_group_name_H-M   'P 1'
#
loop_
_entity.id
_entity.type
_entity.pdbx_description
1 polymer ?
#
loop_
_entity_poly.entity_id
_entity_poly.type
_entity_poly.pdbx_seq_one_letter_code
_entity_poly.pdbx_strand_id
1 'polypeptide(L)'
;MPPPPQQAPEPAGLQLLLQPEVVAPNHPPPAPPAPAAVPAPPQPQGEARYRRPLVRLQAVPNEDHVPDNYGDGPDELGITPAVYQALERHLPPDLAGAPAEVKRYFMRSVLRNYVPSPSQRIRTQNQREYRERILSAYQPLHPELYTNDPSTFILPAFLQAINGNTEESITSIMMEPAPGVFAFPMLKPSFCQMLMSEVNNFLRWAQSANQSIMRPTSLDRHGRGAALSDFGLQEMLDNLMKDFISPMSTVLFPEVGGNTLDSHHTFVLEYGEADGARGFHVDDSEVTLNICLGKHFTGADMYFRGIRCGNHVNSGTHDEEYFVHPNVPGQVLLHHGSHRHGVFSVTSGRRVNMVMWCKSSVFREMKKFMTDFSGFCRECQFQRTARQVQHLQELTMPFNFCQLP
;
A
#
# COMPACT_ATOMS: atom_id res chain seq x y z
N MET A 1 -21.17 -3.93 45.08
CA MET A 1 -20.44 -3.10 44.10
C MET A 1 -19.55 -4.03 43.29
N PRO A 2 -19.63 -4.05 41.96
CA PRO A 2 -18.68 -4.81 41.15
C PRO A 2 -17.30 -4.11 41.19
N PRO A 3 -16.19 -4.85 41.05
CA PRO A 3 -14.86 -4.26 40.98
C PRO A 3 -14.69 -3.45 39.67
N PRO A 4 -13.81 -2.44 39.65
CA PRO A 4 -13.53 -1.68 38.44
C PRO A 4 -12.86 -2.57 37.38
N PRO A 5 -13.06 -2.30 36.09
CA PRO A 5 -12.43 -3.05 35.01
C PRO A 5 -10.91 -2.92 35.10
N GLN A 6 -10.22 -4.06 35.08
CA GLN A 6 -8.76 -4.10 34.98
C GLN A 6 -8.32 -3.47 33.65
N GLN A 7 -7.48 -2.44 33.73
CA GLN A 7 -6.78 -1.89 32.57
C GLN A 7 -5.95 -3.00 31.91
N ALA A 8 -6.16 -3.21 30.61
CA ALA A 8 -5.34 -4.09 29.81
C ALA A 8 -3.88 -3.60 29.83
N PRO A 9 -2.88 -4.50 29.83
CA PRO A 9 -1.47 -4.11 29.76
C PRO A 9 -1.21 -3.34 28.46
N GLU A 10 -0.42 -2.26 28.54
CA GLU A 10 0.02 -1.53 27.34
C GLU A 10 0.72 -2.49 26.36
N PRO A 11 0.32 -2.51 25.07
CA PRO A 11 1.01 -3.33 24.10
C PRO A 11 2.34 -2.69 23.73
N ALA A 12 3.35 -3.54 23.50
CA ALA A 12 4.62 -3.17 22.89
C ALA A 12 4.41 -2.31 21.62
N GLY A 13 5.35 -1.40 21.36
CA GLY A 13 5.28 -0.41 20.28
C GLY A 13 4.82 -0.97 18.92
N LEU A 14 4.15 -0.12 18.14
CA LEU A 14 3.51 -0.45 16.87
C LEU A 14 4.50 -1.12 15.90
N GLN A 15 4.12 -2.26 15.33
CA GLN A 15 4.86 -2.85 14.21
C GLN A 15 4.37 -2.18 12.92
N LEU A 16 5.20 -1.31 12.34
CA LEU A 16 5.00 -0.88 10.96
C LEU A 16 5.21 -2.10 10.05
N LEU A 17 4.21 -2.47 9.24
CA LEU A 17 4.36 -3.47 8.17
C LEU A 17 5.20 -2.94 6.99
N LEU A 18 6.14 -2.03 7.26
CA LEU A 18 7.03 -1.40 6.31
C LEU A 18 8.17 -2.32 5.85
N GLN A 19 7.97 -3.62 5.64
CA GLN A 19 8.97 -4.41 4.91
C GLN A 19 8.32 -5.51 4.10
N PRO A 20 8.63 -5.59 2.80
CA PRO A 20 8.84 -6.88 2.21
C PRO A 20 10.19 -7.45 2.65
N GLU A 21 10.16 -8.63 3.28
CA GLU A 21 11.33 -9.25 3.91
C GLU A 21 12.50 -9.52 2.95
N VAL A 22 13.69 -9.23 3.48
CA VAL A 22 14.99 -9.73 3.02
C VAL A 22 15.12 -11.18 3.47
N VAL A 23 15.19 -12.13 2.53
CA VAL A 23 15.65 -13.49 2.82
C VAL A 23 17.17 -13.43 2.96
N ALA A 24 17.68 -13.68 4.17
CA ALA A 24 19.12 -13.77 4.42
C ALA A 24 19.68 -15.09 3.84
N PRO A 25 20.76 -15.07 3.04
CA PRO A 25 21.58 -16.26 2.82
C PRO A 25 22.62 -16.43 3.93
N ASN A 26 22.90 -17.70 4.24
CA ASN A 26 23.84 -18.22 5.23
C ASN A 26 25.18 -17.46 5.34
N HIS A 27 25.68 -17.31 6.57
CA HIS A 27 27.00 -16.75 6.89
C HIS A 27 28.16 -17.52 6.22
N PRO A 28 29.10 -16.85 5.54
CA PRO A 28 30.45 -17.36 5.32
C PRO A 28 31.42 -16.89 6.43
N PRO A 29 32.55 -17.60 6.65
CA PRO A 29 33.50 -17.35 7.74
C PRO A 29 34.31 -16.05 7.57
N PRO A 30 34.97 -15.54 8.63
CA PRO A 30 35.61 -14.22 8.60
C PRO A 30 36.83 -14.16 7.66
N ALA A 31 36.90 -13.06 6.89
CA ALA A 31 38.00 -12.75 5.98
C ALA A 31 39.24 -12.17 6.71
N PRO A 32 40.46 -12.37 6.17
CA PRO A 32 41.72 -11.89 6.74
C PRO A 32 41.91 -10.37 6.56
N PRO A 33 42.86 -9.73 7.27
CA PRO A 33 42.98 -8.26 7.30
C PRO A 33 43.41 -7.66 5.96
N ALA A 34 42.91 -6.44 5.69
CA ALA A 34 43.02 -5.71 4.43
C ALA A 34 44.46 -5.29 4.08
N PRO A 35 44.89 -5.39 2.80
CA PRO A 35 46.11 -4.74 2.33
C PRO A 35 45.90 -3.24 2.09
N ALA A 36 47.01 -2.50 2.13
CA ALA A 36 47.07 -1.04 2.06
C ALA A 36 46.43 -0.44 0.79
N ALA A 37 45.85 0.76 0.96
CA ALA A 37 45.10 1.49 -0.05
C ALA A 37 45.91 1.78 -1.33
N VAL A 38 45.35 1.38 -2.47
CA VAL A 38 45.80 1.80 -3.81
C VAL A 38 45.09 3.11 -4.16
N PRO A 39 45.78 4.14 -4.71
CA PRO A 39 45.13 5.40 -5.07
C PRO A 39 44.18 5.21 -6.25
N ALA A 40 43.02 5.88 -6.17
CA ALA A 40 41.97 5.84 -7.19
C ALA A 40 42.47 6.38 -8.54
N PRO A 41 41.99 5.84 -9.67
CA PRO A 41 42.35 6.33 -11.00
C PRO A 41 41.80 7.76 -11.23
N PRO A 42 42.47 8.57 -12.09
CA PRO A 42 42.06 9.94 -12.34
C PRO A 42 40.68 9.98 -13.01
N GLN A 43 39.79 10.79 -12.44
CA GLN A 43 38.46 11.07 -13.00
C GLN A 43 38.61 11.79 -14.36
N PRO A 44 37.75 11.47 -15.36
CA PRO A 44 37.79 12.15 -16.65
C PRO A 44 37.44 13.63 -16.48
N GLN A 45 38.37 14.48 -16.91
CA GLN A 45 38.23 15.93 -16.90
C GLN A 45 37.21 16.36 -17.97
N GLY A 46 35.92 16.26 -17.65
CA GLY A 46 34.81 16.71 -18.49
C GLY A 46 33.51 16.99 -17.72
N GLU A 47 33.35 16.41 -16.53
CA GLU A 47 32.09 16.44 -15.77
C GLU A 47 31.84 17.73 -14.96
N ALA A 48 32.87 18.57 -14.75
CA ALA A 48 32.79 19.72 -13.85
C ALA A 48 31.96 20.90 -14.41
N ARG A 49 31.70 20.95 -15.72
CA ARG A 49 31.04 22.11 -16.38
C ARG A 49 29.52 22.14 -16.23
N TYR A 50 28.90 21.05 -15.74
CA TYR A 50 27.44 20.93 -15.60
C TYR A 50 26.95 20.93 -14.14
N ARG A 51 27.79 21.33 -13.18
CA ARG A 51 27.28 21.68 -11.84
C ARG A 51 26.62 23.06 -11.91
N ARG A 52 25.33 23.11 -12.22
CA ARG A 52 24.48 24.31 -12.13
C ARG A 52 22.98 23.92 -12.01
N PRO A 53 22.09 24.88 -11.70
CA PRO A 53 20.90 24.74 -10.85
C PRO A 53 19.92 23.68 -11.36
N LEU A 54 19.04 23.16 -10.49
CA LEU A 54 17.98 22.20 -10.85
C LEU A 54 17.26 22.63 -12.15
N VAL A 55 17.74 22.13 -13.29
CA VAL A 55 17.09 22.30 -14.59
C VAL A 55 15.82 21.46 -14.50
N ARG A 56 14.68 22.14 -14.54
CA ARG A 56 13.37 21.48 -14.46
C ARG A 56 12.89 21.12 -15.85
N LEU A 57 12.27 19.96 -15.94
CA LEU A 57 11.49 19.57 -17.11
C LEU A 57 10.30 20.52 -17.28
N GLN A 58 9.91 20.73 -18.54
CA GLN A 58 8.67 21.40 -18.88
C GLN A 58 7.48 20.51 -18.48
N ALA A 59 6.46 21.11 -17.88
CA ALA A 59 5.26 20.39 -17.49
C ALA A 59 4.47 19.86 -18.70
N VAL A 60 4.48 20.62 -19.81
CA VAL A 60 3.81 20.27 -21.06
C VAL A 60 4.86 19.80 -22.06
N PRO A 61 4.65 18.66 -22.74
CA PRO A 61 5.56 18.21 -23.78
C PRO A 61 5.49 19.15 -25.00
N ASN A 62 6.63 19.35 -25.67
CA ASN A 62 6.66 19.96 -26.98
C ASN A 62 6.35 18.89 -28.04
N GLU A 63 5.10 18.84 -28.50
CA GLU A 63 4.63 17.86 -29.50
C GLU A 63 5.28 18.05 -30.88
N ASP A 64 5.74 19.26 -31.20
CA ASP A 64 6.43 19.56 -32.45
C ASP A 64 7.91 19.15 -32.41
N HIS A 65 8.45 18.82 -31.23
CA HIS A 65 9.83 18.38 -31.07
C HIS A 65 9.99 16.94 -31.55
N VAL A 66 10.90 16.73 -32.51
CA VAL A 66 11.33 15.41 -32.97
C VAL A 66 12.47 14.92 -32.09
N PRO A 67 12.25 13.89 -31.24
CA PRO A 67 13.29 13.37 -30.37
C PRO A 67 14.42 12.67 -31.13
N ASP A 68 15.61 12.64 -30.54
CA ASP A 68 16.74 11.90 -31.08
C ASP A 68 16.52 10.38 -31.03
N ASN A 69 17.30 9.66 -31.85
CA ASN A 69 17.41 8.22 -31.71
C ASN A 69 18.36 7.85 -30.56
N TYR A 70 17.87 7.06 -29.60
CA TYR A 70 18.63 6.60 -28.44
C TYR A 70 19.07 5.13 -28.51
N GLY A 71 19.06 4.55 -29.72
CA GLY A 71 19.41 3.17 -30.01
C GLY A 71 18.20 2.25 -30.08
N ASP A 72 18.45 0.95 -30.23
CA ASP A 72 17.40 -0.06 -30.50
C ASP A 72 16.95 -0.84 -29.26
N GLY A 73 17.64 -0.67 -28.12
CA GLY A 73 17.41 -1.47 -26.93
C GLY A 73 17.62 -0.71 -25.61
N PRO A 74 17.24 -1.32 -24.47
CA PRO A 74 17.42 -0.71 -23.16
C PRO A 74 18.90 -0.47 -22.85
N ASP A 75 19.18 0.61 -22.12
CA ASP A 75 20.54 0.87 -21.62
C ASP A 75 20.90 0.00 -20.40
N GLU A 76 22.08 0.23 -19.81
CA GLU A 76 22.55 -0.49 -18.60
C GLU A 76 21.62 -0.35 -17.39
N LEU A 77 20.82 0.72 -17.35
CA LEU A 77 19.81 0.93 -16.31
C LEU A 77 18.46 0.27 -16.67
N GLY A 78 18.32 -0.27 -17.88
CA GLY A 78 17.08 -0.82 -18.40
C GLY A 78 16.14 0.25 -18.95
N ILE A 79 16.61 1.49 -19.16
CA ILE A 79 15.78 2.56 -19.73
C ILE A 79 15.70 2.33 -21.24
N THR A 80 14.47 2.23 -21.76
CA THR A 80 14.24 2.01 -23.18
C THR A 80 14.37 3.31 -23.99
N PRO A 81 14.70 3.24 -25.30
CA PRO A 81 14.74 4.41 -26.18
C PRO A 81 13.42 5.20 -26.17
N ALA A 82 12.28 4.51 -26.08
CA ALA A 82 10.96 5.14 -26.02
C ALA A 82 10.78 6.06 -24.79
N VAL A 83 11.34 5.68 -23.63
CA VAL A 83 11.30 6.53 -22.42
C VAL A 83 12.14 7.78 -22.61
N TYR A 84 13.32 7.66 -23.22
CA TYR A 84 14.13 8.83 -23.55
C TYR A 84 13.43 9.75 -24.55
N GLN A 85 12.85 9.22 -25.62
CA GLN A 85 12.15 10.01 -26.62
C GLN A 85 10.95 10.76 -26.03
N ALA A 86 10.19 10.10 -25.14
CA ALA A 86 9.08 10.74 -24.43
C ALA A 86 9.58 11.87 -23.52
N LEU A 87 10.63 11.61 -22.73
CA LEU A 87 11.19 12.58 -21.80
C LEU A 87 11.88 13.76 -22.51
N GLU A 88 12.42 13.53 -23.71
CA GLU A 88 13.10 14.57 -24.48
C GLU A 88 12.15 15.72 -24.86
N ARG A 89 10.88 15.41 -25.14
CA ARG A 89 9.84 16.41 -25.43
C ARG A 89 9.57 17.35 -24.26
N HIS A 90 9.98 16.97 -23.05
CA HIS A 90 9.87 17.80 -21.86
C HIS A 90 11.15 18.58 -21.53
N LEU A 91 12.21 18.49 -22.34
CA LEU A 91 13.43 19.25 -22.08
C LEU A 91 13.21 20.75 -22.33
N PRO A 92 13.80 21.64 -21.51
CA PRO A 92 13.78 23.07 -21.80
C PRO A 92 14.49 23.37 -23.13
N PRO A 93 14.17 24.47 -23.83
CA PRO A 93 14.70 24.77 -25.16
C PRO A 93 16.24 24.73 -25.23
N ASP A 94 16.91 25.26 -24.19
CA ASP A 94 18.36 25.27 -24.05
C ASP A 94 18.99 23.87 -24.09
N LEU A 95 18.26 22.86 -23.59
CA LEU A 95 18.73 21.48 -23.52
C LEU A 95 18.18 20.63 -24.67
N ALA A 96 17.01 20.94 -25.21
CA ALA A 96 16.42 20.25 -26.36
C ALA A 96 17.31 20.33 -27.61
N GLY A 97 18.00 21.47 -27.82
CA GLY A 97 18.99 21.65 -28.89
C GLY A 97 20.38 21.09 -28.60
N ALA A 98 20.62 20.52 -27.41
CA ALA A 98 21.92 19.96 -27.06
C ALA A 98 22.16 18.60 -27.78
N PRO A 99 23.42 18.15 -27.90
CA PRO A 99 23.74 16.83 -28.46
C PRO A 99 23.02 15.69 -27.71
N ALA A 100 22.67 14.64 -28.45
CA ALA A 100 21.95 13.46 -27.93
C ALA A 100 22.56 12.90 -26.63
N GLU A 101 23.89 12.82 -26.54
CA GLU A 101 24.60 12.32 -25.35
C GLU A 101 24.38 13.19 -24.11
N VAL A 102 24.34 14.52 -24.28
CA VAL A 102 24.10 15.48 -23.20
C VAL A 102 22.64 15.37 -22.73
N LYS A 103 21.70 15.30 -23.67
CA LYS A 103 20.28 15.07 -23.37
C LYS A 103 20.08 13.75 -22.63
N ARG A 104 20.71 12.67 -23.12
CA ARG A 104 20.67 11.34 -22.49
C ARG A 104 21.24 11.37 -21.08
N TYR A 105 22.38 12.03 -20.86
CA TYR A 105 22.98 12.15 -19.52
C TYR A 105 22.03 12.85 -18.55
N PHE A 106 21.46 13.98 -18.95
CA PHE A 106 20.48 14.70 -18.13
C PHE A 106 19.22 13.85 -17.85
N MET A 107 18.62 13.27 -18.88
CA MET A 107 17.42 12.42 -18.75
C MET A 107 17.69 11.20 -17.86
N ARG A 108 18.86 10.57 -17.99
CA ARG A 108 19.30 9.49 -17.10
C ARG A 108 19.42 9.96 -15.66
N SER A 109 19.89 11.19 -15.42
CA SER A 109 19.94 11.76 -14.06
C SER A 109 18.55 11.95 -13.45
N VAL A 110 17.54 12.32 -14.26
CA VAL A 110 16.15 12.46 -13.81
C VAL A 110 15.54 11.09 -13.51
N LEU A 111 15.70 10.14 -14.44
CA LEU A 111 15.12 8.80 -14.38
C LEU A 111 15.78 7.91 -13.33
N ARG A 112 17.01 8.22 -12.90
CA ARG A 112 17.79 7.42 -11.94
C ARG A 112 17.01 7.07 -10.67
N ASN A 113 16.15 7.97 -10.18
CA ASN A 113 15.35 7.74 -8.97
C ASN A 113 14.09 6.90 -9.20
N TYR A 114 13.69 6.70 -10.46
CA TYR A 114 12.49 5.98 -10.88
C TYR A 114 12.79 4.62 -11.51
N VAL A 115 14.04 4.40 -11.94
CA VAL A 115 14.50 3.10 -12.40
C VAL A 115 14.65 2.16 -11.20
N PRO A 116 14.07 0.94 -11.24
CA PRO A 116 14.25 -0.03 -10.18
C PRO A 116 15.73 -0.37 -9.99
N SER A 117 16.20 -0.40 -8.75
CA SER A 117 17.56 -0.83 -8.42
C SER A 117 17.82 -2.27 -8.89
N PRO A 118 19.09 -2.68 -9.09
CA PRO A 118 19.40 -4.06 -9.46
C PRO A 118 18.74 -5.10 -8.54
N SER A 119 18.73 -4.85 -7.23
CA SER A 119 18.08 -5.70 -6.24
C SER A 119 16.55 -5.75 -6.42
N GLN A 120 15.92 -4.63 -6.75
CA GLN A 120 14.48 -4.59 -7.06
C GLN A 120 14.16 -5.39 -8.32
N ARG A 121 14.97 -5.26 -9.38
CA ARG A 121 14.79 -6.03 -10.62
C ARG A 121 14.92 -7.54 -10.40
N ILE A 122 15.97 -7.97 -9.70
CA ILE A 122 16.17 -9.39 -9.36
C ILE A 122 14.95 -9.92 -8.59
N ARG A 123 14.45 -9.14 -7.64
CA ARG A 123 13.28 -9.53 -6.86
C ARG A 123 12.02 -9.65 -7.72
N THR A 124 11.73 -8.68 -8.58
CA THR A 124 10.58 -8.74 -9.49
C THR A 124 10.67 -9.95 -10.41
N GLN A 125 11.86 -10.22 -10.94
CA GLN A 125 12.10 -11.40 -11.77
C GLN A 125 11.87 -12.70 -11.00
N ASN A 126 12.43 -12.83 -9.79
CA ASN A 126 12.24 -14.02 -8.95
C ASN A 126 10.76 -14.23 -8.60
N GLN A 127 10.02 -13.15 -8.32
CA GLN A 127 8.60 -13.22 -8.03
C GLN A 127 7.79 -13.67 -9.26
N ARG A 128 8.16 -13.20 -10.44
CA ARG A 128 7.57 -13.64 -11.70
C ARG A 128 7.81 -15.13 -11.95
N GLU A 129 9.06 -15.58 -11.88
CA GLU A 129 9.42 -16.99 -12.08
C GLU A 129 8.74 -17.90 -11.04
N TYR A 130 8.64 -17.45 -9.79
CA TYR A 130 7.90 -18.13 -8.75
C TYR A 130 6.44 -18.34 -9.12
N ARG A 131 5.76 -17.29 -9.61
CA ARG A 131 4.36 -17.38 -10.04
C ARG A 131 4.19 -18.26 -11.28
N GLU A 132 5.06 -18.12 -12.28
CA GLU A 132 5.03 -18.96 -13.49
C GLU A 132 5.16 -20.46 -13.17
N ARG A 133 6.01 -20.82 -12.19
CA ARG A 133 6.10 -22.21 -11.70
C ARG A 133 4.81 -22.70 -11.05
N ILE A 134 4.14 -21.86 -10.27
CA ILE A 134 2.85 -22.25 -9.66
C ILE A 134 1.78 -22.39 -10.74
N LEU A 135 1.64 -21.40 -11.62
CA LEU A 135 0.60 -21.38 -12.66
C LEU A 135 0.73 -22.53 -13.66
N SER A 136 1.94 -23.03 -13.89
CA SER A 136 2.17 -24.18 -14.78
C SER A 136 1.85 -25.54 -14.14
N ALA A 137 1.77 -25.62 -12.81
CA ALA A 137 1.64 -26.88 -12.09
C ALA A 137 0.34 -27.01 -11.27
N TYR A 138 -0.22 -25.90 -10.80
CA TYR A 138 -1.47 -25.88 -10.04
C TYR A 138 -2.69 -25.99 -10.97
N GLN A 139 -3.67 -26.79 -10.56
CA GLN A 139 -4.96 -26.91 -11.26
C GLN A 139 -6.05 -26.30 -10.38
N PRO A 140 -6.74 -25.25 -10.85
CA PRO A 140 -7.84 -24.64 -10.13
C PRO A 140 -8.98 -25.61 -9.79
N LEU A 141 -9.55 -25.49 -8.59
CA LEU A 141 -10.73 -26.26 -8.18
C LEU A 141 -12.02 -25.61 -8.69
N HIS A 142 -12.06 -24.28 -8.74
CA HIS A 142 -13.20 -23.48 -9.18
C HIS A 142 -12.81 -22.56 -10.35
N PRO A 143 -12.86 -23.04 -11.61
CA PRO A 143 -12.58 -22.23 -12.79
C PRO A 143 -13.41 -20.94 -12.88
N GLU A 144 -14.60 -20.93 -12.26
CA GLU A 144 -15.50 -19.79 -12.21
C GLU A 144 -14.87 -18.56 -11.52
N LEU A 145 -13.97 -18.78 -10.55
CA LEU A 145 -13.26 -17.69 -9.87
C LEU A 145 -12.32 -16.91 -10.79
N TYR A 146 -11.94 -17.50 -11.92
CA TYR A 146 -10.98 -16.97 -12.89
C TYR A 146 -11.69 -16.32 -14.09
N THR A 147 -13.02 -16.13 -13.99
CA THR A 147 -13.81 -15.44 -14.99
C THR A 147 -13.95 -13.95 -14.65
N ASN A 148 -13.99 -13.09 -15.66
CA ASN A 148 -14.10 -11.65 -15.50
C ASN A 148 -15.55 -11.14 -15.55
N ASP A 149 -16.51 -11.90 -15.02
CA ASP A 149 -17.91 -11.47 -14.95
C ASP A 149 -18.30 -11.10 -13.50
N PRO A 150 -18.37 -9.80 -13.16
CA PRO A 150 -18.75 -9.35 -11.82
C PRO A 150 -20.12 -9.85 -11.37
N SER A 151 -21.04 -10.13 -12.29
CA SER A 151 -22.37 -10.62 -11.96
C SER A 151 -22.33 -12.01 -11.32
N THR A 152 -21.23 -12.76 -11.49
CA THR A 152 -21.05 -14.09 -10.89
C THR A 152 -20.66 -14.01 -9.41
N PHE A 153 -19.98 -12.95 -8.97
CA PHE A 153 -19.40 -12.85 -7.63
C PHE A 153 -19.83 -11.64 -6.78
N ILE A 154 -20.31 -10.57 -7.39
CA ILE A 154 -20.81 -9.37 -6.69
C ILE A 154 -22.31 -9.47 -6.43
N LEU A 155 -22.76 -8.97 -5.28
CA LEU A 155 -24.17 -8.86 -4.95
C LEU A 155 -24.91 -7.90 -5.92
N PRO A 156 -26.10 -8.25 -6.40
CA PRO A 156 -26.86 -7.38 -7.31
C PRO A 156 -27.10 -5.96 -6.78
N ALA A 157 -27.40 -5.85 -5.48
CA ALA A 157 -27.61 -4.55 -4.83
C ALA A 157 -26.34 -3.67 -4.86
N PHE A 158 -25.17 -4.28 -4.69
CA PHE A 158 -23.90 -3.58 -4.79
C PHE A 158 -23.64 -3.11 -6.23
N LEU A 159 -23.84 -3.98 -7.23
CA LEU A 159 -23.68 -3.60 -8.64
C LEU A 159 -24.62 -2.44 -9.03
N GLN A 160 -25.87 -2.48 -8.57
CA GLN A 160 -26.83 -1.40 -8.83
C GLN A 160 -26.37 -0.06 -8.26
N ALA A 161 -25.86 -0.06 -7.03
CA ALA A 161 -25.33 1.15 -6.39
C ALA A 161 -24.12 1.71 -7.14
N ILE A 162 -23.14 0.87 -7.49
CA ILE A 162 -21.95 1.33 -8.23
C ILE A 162 -22.32 1.83 -9.63
N ASN A 163 -23.24 1.16 -10.33
CA ASN A 163 -23.70 1.59 -11.65
C ASN A 163 -24.48 2.93 -11.62
N GLY A 164 -25.07 3.29 -10.46
CA GLY A 164 -25.67 4.60 -10.26
C GLY A 164 -24.64 5.73 -10.33
N ASN A 165 -23.39 5.45 -9.93
CA ASN A 165 -22.22 6.33 -10.01
C ASN A 165 -22.47 7.75 -9.45
N THR A 166 -23.28 7.86 -8.39
CA THR A 166 -23.44 9.07 -7.58
C THR A 166 -23.03 8.81 -6.14
N GLU A 167 -22.67 9.85 -5.40
CA GLU A 167 -22.34 9.75 -3.98
C GLU A 167 -23.50 9.15 -3.17
N GLU A 168 -24.75 9.55 -3.47
CA GLU A 168 -25.94 9.00 -2.81
C GLU A 168 -26.12 7.51 -3.11
N SER A 169 -25.89 7.09 -4.36
CA SER A 169 -26.00 5.68 -4.73
C SER A 169 -24.97 4.81 -4.02
N ILE A 170 -23.71 5.28 -3.95
CA ILE A 170 -22.60 4.58 -3.30
C ILE A 170 -22.82 4.52 -1.78
N THR A 171 -23.18 5.64 -1.17
CA THR A 171 -23.39 5.71 0.29
C THR A 171 -24.63 4.93 0.73
N SER A 172 -25.65 4.75 -0.13
CA SER A 172 -26.87 4.02 0.21
C SER A 172 -26.67 2.55 0.58
N ILE A 173 -25.58 1.92 0.13
CA ILE A 173 -25.23 0.53 0.45
C ILE A 173 -24.25 0.40 1.63
N MET A 174 -23.84 1.52 2.21
CA MET A 174 -22.80 1.58 3.23
C MET A 174 -23.33 2.06 4.58
N MET A 175 -22.73 1.53 5.63
CA MET A 175 -22.76 2.11 6.96
C MET A 175 -21.37 2.67 7.26
N GLU A 176 -21.30 3.82 7.92
CA GLU A 176 -20.04 4.35 8.45
C GLU A 176 -20.01 4.14 9.97
N PRO A 177 -19.59 2.96 10.46
CA PRO A 177 -19.55 2.68 11.90
C PRO A 177 -18.62 3.60 12.69
N ALA A 178 -17.59 4.16 12.04
CA ALA A 178 -16.71 5.18 12.61
C ALA A 178 -16.18 6.07 11.48
N PRO A 179 -15.78 7.32 11.75
CA PRO A 179 -15.27 8.23 10.72
C PRO A 179 -14.18 7.60 9.85
N GLY A 180 -14.42 7.53 8.55
CA GLY A 180 -13.50 6.96 7.56
C GLY A 180 -13.39 5.42 7.56
N VAL A 181 -14.32 4.73 8.21
CA VAL A 181 -14.47 3.26 8.17
C VAL A 181 -15.85 2.93 7.62
N PHE A 182 -15.90 2.32 6.44
CA PHE A 182 -17.16 1.99 5.76
C PHE A 182 -17.40 0.48 5.77
N ALA A 183 -18.62 0.08 6.11
CA ALA A 183 -19.06 -1.30 6.21
C ALA A 183 -20.21 -1.58 5.25
N PHE A 184 -20.08 -2.61 4.40
CA PHE A 184 -21.11 -2.96 3.41
C PHE A 184 -21.01 -4.41 2.95
N PRO A 185 -22.11 -5.03 2.50
CA PRO A 185 -22.06 -6.32 1.82
C PRO A 185 -21.66 -6.15 0.35
N MET A 186 -20.75 -6.99 -0.15
CA MET A 186 -20.25 -6.88 -1.54
C MET A 186 -20.25 -8.21 -2.28
N LEU A 187 -19.66 -9.26 -1.69
CA LEU A 187 -19.50 -10.55 -2.33
C LEU A 187 -20.71 -11.45 -2.09
N LYS A 188 -21.04 -12.28 -3.08
CA LYS A 188 -22.05 -13.34 -2.92
C LYS A 188 -21.55 -14.40 -1.92
N PRO A 189 -22.40 -14.93 -1.03
CA PRO A 189 -22.00 -15.99 -0.10
C PRO A 189 -21.42 -17.24 -0.78
N SER A 190 -21.97 -17.61 -1.95
CA SER A 190 -21.45 -18.73 -2.75
C SER A 190 -20.02 -18.47 -3.25
N PHE A 191 -19.71 -17.24 -3.64
CA PHE A 191 -18.37 -16.86 -4.04
C PHE A 191 -17.39 -16.90 -2.86
N CYS A 192 -17.78 -16.41 -1.69
CA CYS A 192 -16.95 -16.53 -0.48
C CYS A 192 -16.61 -18.00 -0.17
N GLN A 193 -17.58 -18.91 -0.32
CA GLN A 193 -17.35 -20.35 -0.14
C GLN A 193 -16.38 -20.92 -1.17
N MET A 194 -16.59 -20.62 -2.46
CA MET A 194 -15.69 -21.05 -3.55
C MET A 194 -14.27 -20.54 -3.36
N LEU A 195 -14.10 -19.27 -2.98
CA LEU A 195 -12.78 -18.70 -2.72
C LEU A 195 -12.08 -19.38 -1.54
N MET A 196 -12.82 -19.67 -0.46
CA MET A 196 -12.27 -20.41 0.67
C MET A 196 -11.88 -21.85 0.29
N SER A 197 -12.67 -22.57 -0.50
CA SER A 197 -12.32 -23.92 -0.96
C SER A 197 -11.14 -23.90 -1.93
N GLU A 198 -11.06 -22.91 -2.82
CA GLU A 198 -9.93 -22.72 -3.73
C GLU A 198 -8.61 -22.48 -2.97
N VAL A 199 -8.61 -21.59 -1.98
CA VAL A 199 -7.43 -21.34 -1.14
C VAL A 199 -7.01 -22.61 -0.40
N ASN A 200 -7.97 -23.37 0.15
CA ASN A 200 -7.66 -24.65 0.81
C ASN A 200 -7.10 -25.69 -0.18
N ASN A 201 -7.61 -25.72 -1.41
CA ASN A 201 -7.10 -26.59 -2.47
C ASN A 201 -5.66 -26.23 -2.83
N PHE A 202 -5.38 -24.95 -3.04
CA PHE A 202 -4.05 -24.43 -3.31
C PHE A 202 -3.04 -24.78 -2.20
N LEU A 203 -3.39 -24.54 -0.92
CA LEU A 203 -2.51 -24.86 0.20
C LEU A 203 -2.23 -26.36 0.32
N ARG A 204 -3.25 -27.22 0.13
CA ARG A 204 -3.07 -28.68 0.14
C ARG A 204 -2.22 -29.16 -1.03
N TRP A 205 -2.47 -28.63 -2.23
CA TRP A 205 -1.66 -28.91 -3.41
C TRP A 205 -0.20 -28.56 -3.14
N ALA A 206 0.07 -27.35 -2.65
CA ALA A 206 1.42 -26.88 -2.38
C ALA A 206 2.16 -27.81 -1.40
N GLN A 207 1.47 -28.23 -0.33
CA GLN A 207 2.01 -29.20 0.62
C GLN A 207 2.28 -30.56 -0.05
N SER A 208 1.34 -31.09 -0.81
CA SER A 208 1.45 -32.41 -1.45
C SER A 208 2.52 -32.46 -2.57
N ALA A 209 2.68 -31.36 -3.29
CA ALA A 209 3.66 -31.19 -4.36
C ALA A 209 5.05 -30.79 -3.84
N ASN A 210 5.21 -30.62 -2.52
CA ASN A 210 6.40 -30.04 -1.89
C ASN A 210 6.80 -28.69 -2.52
N GLN A 211 5.79 -27.91 -2.94
CA GLN A 211 5.96 -26.60 -3.54
C GLN A 211 6.10 -25.56 -2.43
N SER A 212 7.22 -24.85 -2.41
CA SER A 212 7.39 -23.70 -1.53
C SER A 212 6.51 -22.54 -2.01
N ILE A 213 5.68 -22.01 -1.12
CA ILE A 213 4.85 -20.82 -1.34
C ILE A 213 5.30 -19.68 -0.44
N MET A 214 5.27 -18.46 -0.98
CA MET A 214 5.61 -17.25 -0.21
C MET A 214 4.48 -16.93 0.76
N ARG A 215 4.84 -16.54 1.99
CA ARG A 215 3.84 -16.04 2.95
C ARG A 215 3.31 -14.70 2.44
N PRO A 216 1.98 -14.48 2.45
CA PRO A 216 1.42 -13.24 1.93
C PRO A 216 1.75 -12.02 2.79
N THR A 217 2.02 -12.21 4.08
CA THR A 217 2.34 -11.12 5.01
C THR A 217 3.07 -11.69 6.22
N SER A 218 3.86 -10.86 6.90
CA SER A 218 4.51 -11.20 8.17
C SER A 218 3.51 -11.54 9.29
N LEU A 219 2.24 -11.13 9.13
CA LEU A 219 1.17 -11.50 10.05
C LEU A 219 0.71 -12.97 9.91
N ASP A 220 1.11 -13.67 8.85
CA ASP A 220 0.87 -15.11 8.70
C ASP A 220 1.89 -15.93 9.50
N ARG A 221 1.60 -16.10 10.80
CA ARG A 221 2.49 -16.82 11.72
C ARG A 221 2.51 -18.34 11.48
N HIS A 222 1.41 -18.89 10.96
CA HIS A 222 1.18 -20.32 10.90
C HIS A 222 1.13 -20.90 9.48
N GLY A 223 1.42 -20.09 8.44
CA GLY A 223 1.43 -20.54 7.06
C GLY A 223 0.05 -20.94 6.55
N ARG A 224 -1.01 -20.28 7.05
CA ARG A 224 -2.41 -20.54 6.65
C ARG A 224 -2.97 -19.41 5.79
N GLY A 225 -2.07 -18.67 5.14
CA GLY A 225 -2.40 -17.64 4.18
C GLY A 225 -1.87 -17.95 2.78
N ALA A 226 -2.48 -17.31 1.80
CA ALA A 226 -2.00 -17.32 0.42
C ALA A 226 -2.26 -15.96 -0.24
N ALA A 227 -1.32 -15.51 -1.06
CA ALA A 227 -1.56 -14.40 -1.99
C ALA A 227 -2.39 -14.92 -3.15
N LEU A 228 -3.54 -14.30 -3.42
CA LEU A 228 -4.48 -14.80 -4.42
C LEU A 228 -3.93 -14.71 -5.85
N SER A 229 -3.04 -13.76 -6.08
CA SER A 229 -2.35 -13.56 -7.35
C SER A 229 -1.35 -14.69 -7.69
N ASP A 230 -0.87 -15.44 -6.69
CA ASP A 230 0.12 -16.49 -6.89
C ASP A 230 -0.43 -17.67 -7.70
N PHE A 231 -1.73 -17.93 -7.58
CA PHE A 231 -2.40 -19.07 -8.22
C PHE A 231 -3.46 -18.66 -9.24
N GLY A 232 -3.38 -17.43 -9.76
CA GLY A 232 -4.04 -17.05 -11.03
C GLY A 232 -5.17 -16.04 -10.93
N LEU A 233 -5.51 -15.52 -9.74
CA LEU A 233 -6.62 -14.57 -9.58
C LEU A 233 -6.23 -13.10 -9.87
N GLN A 234 -5.04 -12.84 -10.43
CA GLN A 234 -4.55 -11.47 -10.63
C GLN A 234 -5.51 -10.61 -11.44
N GLU A 235 -5.92 -11.07 -12.62
CA GLU A 235 -6.76 -10.28 -13.53
C GLU A 235 -8.13 -9.95 -12.93
N MET A 236 -8.77 -10.93 -12.28
CA MET A 236 -10.03 -10.72 -11.58
C MET A 236 -9.87 -9.67 -10.47
N LEU A 237 -8.76 -9.68 -9.74
CA LEU A 237 -8.48 -8.74 -8.66
C LEU A 237 -8.09 -7.35 -9.16
N ASP A 238 -7.39 -7.26 -10.29
CA ASP A 238 -7.10 -5.99 -10.97
C ASP A 238 -8.42 -5.32 -11.37
N ASN A 239 -9.36 -6.09 -11.95
CA ASN A 239 -10.70 -5.61 -12.29
C ASN A 239 -11.53 -5.26 -11.04
N LEU A 240 -11.45 -6.07 -9.97
CA LEU A 240 -12.12 -5.77 -8.70
C LEU A 240 -11.69 -4.41 -8.15
N MET A 241 -10.38 -4.14 -8.12
CA MET A 241 -9.84 -2.86 -7.67
C MET A 241 -10.28 -1.74 -8.62
N LYS A 242 -10.02 -1.90 -9.92
CA LYS A 242 -10.22 -0.85 -10.92
C LYS A 242 -11.70 -0.45 -11.07
N ASP A 243 -12.60 -1.41 -11.14
CA ASP A 243 -13.99 -1.18 -11.52
C ASP A 243 -14.90 -0.92 -10.32
N PHE A 244 -14.49 -1.31 -9.11
CA PHE A 244 -15.31 -1.15 -7.90
C PHE A 244 -14.60 -0.36 -6.80
N ILE A 245 -13.37 -0.72 -6.42
CA ILE A 245 -12.71 -0.08 -5.28
C ILE A 245 -12.21 1.32 -5.60
N SER A 246 -11.63 1.55 -6.78
CA SER A 246 -11.11 2.86 -7.20
C SER A 246 -12.20 3.94 -7.34
N PRO A 247 -13.38 3.66 -7.93
CA PRO A 247 -14.49 4.63 -7.95
C PRO A 247 -14.94 5.04 -6.55
N MET A 248 -15.12 4.08 -5.64
CA MET A 248 -15.48 4.39 -4.24
C MET A 248 -14.35 5.18 -3.55
N SER A 249 -13.10 4.78 -3.76
CA SER A 249 -11.95 5.41 -3.12
C SER A 249 -11.70 6.84 -3.59
N THR A 250 -12.09 7.16 -4.83
CA THR A 250 -12.05 8.53 -5.36
C THR A 250 -12.91 9.49 -4.53
N VAL A 251 -14.06 9.02 -4.04
CA VAL A 251 -15.00 9.81 -3.24
C VAL A 251 -14.65 9.75 -1.75
N LEU A 252 -14.36 8.55 -1.24
CA LEU A 252 -14.26 8.29 0.19
C LEU A 252 -12.86 8.57 0.77
N PHE A 253 -11.80 8.52 -0.05
CA PHE A 253 -10.41 8.68 0.40
C PHE A 253 -9.58 9.61 -0.51
N PRO A 254 -10.07 10.81 -0.87
CA PRO A 254 -9.35 11.74 -1.74
C PRO A 254 -8.01 12.20 -1.15
N GLU A 255 -7.89 12.23 0.18
CA GLU A 255 -6.73 12.70 0.92
C GLU A 255 -5.53 11.74 0.89
N VAL A 256 -5.74 10.50 0.46
CA VAL A 256 -4.70 9.48 0.26
C VAL A 256 -4.60 8.95 -1.17
N GLY A 257 -5.05 9.77 -2.14
CA GLY A 257 -4.92 9.42 -3.54
C GLY A 257 -5.80 8.24 -3.96
N GLY A 258 -6.98 8.09 -3.36
CA GLY A 258 -7.95 7.06 -3.74
C GLY A 258 -8.37 7.09 -5.22
N ASN A 259 -8.16 8.21 -5.91
CA ASN A 259 -8.37 8.38 -7.35
C ASN A 259 -7.18 7.96 -8.23
N THR A 260 -6.07 7.52 -7.63
CA THR A 260 -4.83 7.16 -8.33
C THR A 260 -4.32 5.77 -7.92
N LEU A 261 -5.22 4.91 -7.41
CA LEU A 261 -4.88 3.54 -7.08
C LEU A 261 -4.52 2.77 -8.36
N ASP A 262 -3.35 2.13 -8.36
CA ASP A 262 -2.73 1.51 -9.55
C ASP A 262 -2.20 0.10 -9.33
N SER A 263 -2.17 -0.35 -8.08
CA SER A 263 -1.64 -1.67 -7.72
C SER A 263 -2.28 -2.17 -6.45
N HIS A 264 -2.30 -3.49 -6.29
CA HIS A 264 -2.83 -4.12 -5.08
C HIS A 264 -1.96 -5.28 -4.60
N HIS A 265 -2.05 -5.58 -3.31
CA HIS A 265 -1.60 -6.84 -2.73
C HIS A 265 -2.77 -7.51 -2.04
N THR A 266 -3.24 -8.62 -2.59
CA THR A 266 -4.45 -9.29 -2.10
C THR A 266 -4.16 -10.70 -1.65
N PHE A 267 -4.62 -11.00 -0.44
CA PHE A 267 -4.33 -12.26 0.21
C PHE A 267 -5.49 -12.71 1.11
N VAL A 268 -5.50 -14.00 1.39
CA VAL A 268 -6.39 -14.61 2.38
C VAL A 268 -5.59 -15.05 3.59
N LEU A 269 -6.16 -14.87 4.78
CA LEU A 269 -5.62 -15.35 6.04
C LEU A 269 -6.68 -16.09 6.83
N GLU A 270 -6.28 -17.23 7.40
CA GLU A 270 -7.09 -18.01 8.31
C GLU A 270 -6.57 -17.96 9.75
N TYR A 271 -7.51 -17.75 10.66
CA TYR A 271 -7.29 -17.56 12.09
C TYR A 271 -8.13 -18.57 12.87
N GLY A 272 -7.62 -19.06 13.99
CA GLY A 272 -8.34 -19.88 14.95
C GLY A 272 -7.89 -19.57 16.38
N GLU A 273 -8.34 -20.37 17.34
CA GLU A 273 -8.12 -20.14 18.78
C GLU A 273 -6.64 -20.09 19.21
N ALA A 274 -5.77 -20.80 18.49
CA ALA A 274 -4.32 -20.77 18.72
C ALA A 274 -3.65 -19.49 18.20
N ASP A 275 -4.35 -18.70 17.38
CA ASP A 275 -3.91 -17.39 16.93
C ASP A 275 -4.29 -16.36 18.00
N GLY A 276 -3.32 -15.97 18.83
CA GLY A 276 -3.50 -14.85 19.77
C GLY A 276 -3.87 -13.55 19.05
N ALA A 277 -4.26 -12.53 19.83
CA ALA A 277 -4.68 -11.24 19.30
C ALA A 277 -3.65 -10.67 18.32
N ARG A 278 -4.13 -10.13 17.21
CA ARG A 278 -3.23 -9.53 16.22
C ARG A 278 -2.74 -8.19 16.71
N GLY A 279 -1.43 -8.00 16.55
CA GLY A 279 -0.72 -6.81 16.95
C GLY A 279 -1.36 -5.57 16.34
N PHE A 280 -1.35 -4.51 17.13
CA PHE A 280 -1.75 -3.18 16.71
C PHE A 280 -0.79 -2.68 15.60
N HIS A 281 -1.33 -2.34 14.42
CA HIS A 281 -0.56 -2.02 13.22
C HIS A 281 -1.27 -1.01 12.30
N VAL A 282 -0.60 -0.67 11.20
CA VAL A 282 -1.17 0.00 10.03
C VAL A 282 -0.88 -0.86 8.80
N ASP A 283 -1.69 -0.71 7.76
CA ASP A 283 -1.48 -1.41 6.49
C ASP A 283 -0.48 -0.68 5.59
N ASP A 284 0.25 -1.43 4.76
CA ASP A 284 1.02 -0.87 3.65
C ASP A 284 0.10 -0.60 2.45
N SER A 285 -0.89 0.27 2.64
CA SER A 285 -1.88 0.66 1.64
C SER A 285 -2.25 2.13 1.78
N GLU A 286 -2.80 2.69 0.72
CA GLU A 286 -3.56 3.94 0.79
C GLU A 286 -4.99 3.64 1.28
N VAL A 287 -5.62 2.62 0.68
CA VAL A 287 -6.94 2.11 1.06
C VAL A 287 -6.87 0.60 1.27
N THR A 288 -7.45 0.12 2.37
CA THR A 288 -7.60 -1.30 2.66
C THR A 288 -9.04 -1.74 2.53
N LEU A 289 -9.24 -2.82 1.78
CA LEU A 289 -10.47 -3.59 1.73
C LEU A 289 -10.27 -4.88 2.54
N ASN A 290 -11.07 -5.09 3.59
CA ASN A 290 -11.03 -6.28 4.44
C ASN A 290 -12.39 -6.97 4.43
N ILE A 291 -12.46 -8.21 3.94
CA ILE A 291 -13.69 -8.97 3.78
C ILE A 291 -13.64 -10.19 4.69
N CYS A 292 -14.59 -10.33 5.59
CA CYS A 292 -14.78 -11.56 6.33
C CYS A 292 -15.43 -12.60 5.40
N LEU A 293 -14.65 -13.54 4.87
CA LEU A 293 -15.17 -14.58 3.96
C LEU A 293 -16.06 -15.59 4.71
N GLY A 294 -15.87 -15.74 6.02
CA GLY A 294 -16.75 -16.49 6.90
C GLY A 294 -16.03 -17.54 7.75
N LYS A 295 -16.70 -18.71 7.88
CA LYS A 295 -16.58 -19.76 8.91
C LYS A 295 -17.34 -19.46 10.22
N HIS A 296 -17.52 -20.48 11.04
CA HIS A 296 -18.12 -20.37 12.37
C HIS A 296 -17.04 -19.96 13.38
N PHE A 297 -17.19 -18.78 13.99
CA PHE A 297 -16.29 -18.28 15.02
C PHE A 297 -16.99 -17.34 16.01
N THR A 298 -16.36 -17.13 17.15
CA THR A 298 -16.69 -16.06 18.11
C THR A 298 -15.45 -15.21 18.42
N GLY A 299 -15.66 -13.96 18.84
CA GLY A 299 -14.59 -13.00 19.03
C GLY A 299 -14.07 -12.46 17.70
N ALA A 300 -12.78 -12.13 17.64
CA ALA A 300 -12.14 -11.57 16.45
C ALA A 300 -12.72 -10.24 15.96
N ASP A 301 -13.30 -9.43 16.85
CA ASP A 301 -13.71 -8.07 16.54
C ASP A 301 -12.49 -7.22 16.17
N MET A 302 -12.68 -6.29 15.23
CA MET A 302 -11.66 -5.38 14.79
C MET A 302 -11.76 -4.09 15.60
N TYR A 303 -10.63 -3.60 16.11
CA TYR A 303 -10.60 -2.33 16.82
C TYR A 303 -9.72 -1.33 16.08
N PHE A 304 -10.11 -0.07 16.15
CA PHE A 304 -9.47 1.06 15.51
C PHE A 304 -9.03 2.08 16.56
N ARG A 305 -7.96 2.83 16.27
CA ARG A 305 -7.35 3.83 17.16
C ARG A 305 -6.89 5.08 16.40
N GLY A 306 -7.72 5.53 15.47
CA GLY A 306 -7.48 6.75 14.70
C GLY A 306 -6.36 6.65 13.66
N ILE A 307 -6.37 7.61 12.74
CA ILE A 307 -5.45 7.69 11.61
C ILE A 307 -4.23 8.55 11.99
N ARG A 308 -3.04 8.10 11.59
CA ARG A 308 -1.77 8.81 11.83
C ARG A 308 -0.91 8.90 10.58
N CYS A 309 -0.14 9.97 10.45
CA CYS A 309 0.96 10.04 9.50
C CYS A 309 2.17 9.26 10.02
N GLY A 310 3.20 9.07 9.17
CA GLY A 310 4.41 8.33 9.54
C GLY A 310 5.13 8.87 10.78
N ASN A 311 5.08 10.19 11.01
CA ASN A 311 5.71 10.83 12.16
C ASN A 311 4.96 10.62 13.48
N HIS A 312 3.65 10.32 13.42
CA HIS A 312 2.78 10.22 14.58
C HIS A 312 2.21 8.83 14.78
N VAL A 313 2.70 7.82 14.07
CA VAL A 313 2.14 6.46 14.09
C VAL A 313 2.12 5.86 15.51
N ASN A 314 3.11 6.23 16.33
CA ASN A 314 3.27 5.82 17.73
C ASN A 314 2.70 6.83 18.75
N SER A 315 1.99 7.89 18.32
CA SER A 315 1.39 8.83 19.28
C SER A 315 0.22 8.20 20.03
N GLY A 316 -0.28 8.87 21.07
CA GLY A 316 -1.42 8.40 21.85
C GLY A 316 -2.68 8.17 21.01
N THR A 317 -3.66 7.52 21.64
CA THR A 317 -5.03 7.40 21.11
C THR A 317 -5.92 8.32 21.94
N HIS A 318 -6.70 9.18 21.30
CA HIS A 318 -7.74 9.96 21.98
C HIS A 318 -9.00 9.11 22.15
N ASP A 319 -9.80 9.38 23.18
CA ASP A 319 -10.95 8.54 23.55
C ASP A 319 -11.96 8.41 22.40
N GLU A 320 -12.17 9.46 21.62
CA GLU A 320 -13.08 9.48 20.48
C GLU A 320 -12.57 8.75 19.22
N GLU A 321 -11.30 8.31 19.23
CA GLU A 321 -10.70 7.55 18.13
C GLU A 321 -10.79 6.03 18.32
N TYR A 322 -11.14 5.59 19.54
CA TYR A 322 -11.25 4.17 19.85
C TYR A 322 -12.63 3.65 19.47
N PHE A 323 -12.65 2.67 18.58
CA PHE A 323 -13.90 2.04 18.14
C PHE A 323 -13.68 0.55 17.88
N VAL A 324 -14.72 -0.26 18.08
CA VAL A 324 -14.71 -1.71 17.88
C VAL A 324 -15.87 -2.10 16.97
N HIS A 325 -15.56 -2.82 15.90
CA HIS A 325 -16.53 -3.37 14.95
C HIS A 325 -16.49 -4.90 14.92
N PRO A 326 -17.64 -5.58 15.00
CA PRO A 326 -17.68 -7.03 14.89
C PRO A 326 -17.31 -7.49 13.48
N ASN A 327 -16.57 -8.60 13.36
CA ASN A 327 -16.34 -9.23 12.06
C ASN A 327 -17.57 -10.04 11.65
N VAL A 328 -18.29 -9.59 10.60
CA VAL A 328 -19.51 -10.25 10.11
C VAL A 328 -19.24 -10.96 8.78
N PRO A 329 -19.50 -12.28 8.64
CA PRO A 329 -19.35 -12.99 7.37
C PRO A 329 -20.06 -12.30 6.21
N GLY A 330 -19.36 -12.14 5.09
CA GLY A 330 -19.82 -11.45 3.88
C GLY A 330 -19.73 -9.92 3.93
N GLN A 331 -19.42 -9.33 5.10
CA GLN A 331 -19.24 -7.90 5.24
C GLN A 331 -17.82 -7.48 4.88
N VAL A 332 -17.75 -6.36 4.17
CA VAL A 332 -16.54 -5.59 3.89
C VAL A 332 -16.35 -4.53 4.96
N LEU A 333 -15.10 -4.30 5.36
CA LEU A 333 -14.62 -3.07 5.96
C LEU A 333 -13.63 -2.40 5.00
N LEU A 334 -13.99 -1.21 4.54
CA LEU A 334 -13.16 -0.36 3.71
C LEU A 334 -12.65 0.81 4.57
N HIS A 335 -11.34 0.98 4.66
CA HIS A 335 -10.75 2.02 5.52
C HIS A 335 -9.40 2.51 5.00
N HIS A 336 -8.99 3.67 5.51
CA HIS A 336 -7.67 4.24 5.27
C HIS A 336 -6.56 3.29 5.76
N GLY A 337 -5.49 3.10 4.98
CA GLY A 337 -4.40 2.17 5.30
C GLY A 337 -3.59 2.54 6.56
N SER A 338 -3.31 3.84 6.75
CA SER A 338 -2.75 4.39 8.00
C SER A 338 -3.73 4.45 9.19
N HIS A 339 -4.96 3.93 9.08
CA HIS A 339 -5.82 3.80 10.23
C HIS A 339 -5.26 2.71 11.14
N ARG A 340 -4.79 3.10 12.32
CA ARG A 340 -4.18 2.16 13.25
C ARG A 340 -5.25 1.23 13.78
N HIS A 341 -5.03 -0.08 13.66
CA HIS A 341 -6.05 -1.05 14.01
C HIS A 341 -5.43 -2.38 14.44
N GLY A 342 -6.27 -3.25 14.97
CA GLY A 342 -5.93 -4.62 15.29
C GLY A 342 -7.17 -5.49 15.39
N VAL A 343 -6.96 -6.76 15.71
CA VAL A 343 -8.05 -7.73 15.82
C VAL A 343 -7.89 -8.48 17.13
N PHE A 344 -8.96 -8.57 17.91
CA PHE A 344 -8.99 -9.43 19.09
C PHE A 344 -8.81 -10.90 18.72
N SER A 345 -8.47 -11.75 19.69
CA SER A 345 -8.33 -13.19 19.44
C SER A 345 -9.65 -13.82 18.99
N VAL A 346 -9.55 -14.86 18.17
CA VAL A 346 -10.67 -15.80 17.97
C VAL A 346 -10.83 -16.58 19.27
N THR A 347 -12.02 -16.56 19.87
CA THR A 347 -12.30 -17.27 21.13
C THR A 347 -12.87 -18.66 20.91
N SER A 348 -13.49 -18.91 19.76
CA SER A 348 -13.92 -20.23 19.32
C SER A 348 -13.94 -20.31 17.80
N GLY A 349 -13.61 -21.47 17.25
CA GLY A 349 -13.77 -21.78 15.83
C GLY A 349 -12.66 -21.20 14.97
N ARG A 350 -12.99 -20.84 13.72
CA ARG A 350 -12.03 -20.31 12.75
C ARG A 350 -12.64 -19.18 11.95
N ARG A 351 -11.85 -18.17 11.63
CA ARG A 351 -12.21 -17.02 10.82
C ARG A 351 -11.33 -16.96 9.59
N VAL A 352 -11.89 -16.67 8.42
CA VAL A 352 -11.14 -16.43 7.20
C VAL A 352 -11.44 -15.03 6.69
N ASN A 353 -10.39 -14.23 6.43
CA ASN A 353 -10.53 -12.91 5.82
C ASN A 353 -9.73 -12.83 4.53
N MET A 354 -10.29 -12.16 3.54
CA MET A 354 -9.60 -11.64 2.37
C MET A 354 -9.25 -10.18 2.63
N VAL A 355 -8.00 -9.80 2.41
CA VAL A 355 -7.54 -8.41 2.53
C VAL A 355 -6.92 -8.00 1.21
N MET A 356 -7.31 -6.83 0.71
CA MET A 356 -6.72 -6.18 -0.46
C MET A 356 -6.16 -4.83 -0.03
N TRP A 357 -4.83 -4.72 -0.08
CA TRP A 357 -4.10 -3.47 0.11
C TRP A 357 -3.99 -2.75 -1.22
N CYS A 358 -4.80 -1.70 -1.43
CA CYS A 358 -4.75 -0.88 -2.64
C CYS A 358 -3.70 0.22 -2.47
N LYS A 359 -2.89 0.43 -3.50
CA LYS A 359 -1.76 1.35 -3.48
C LYS A 359 -1.82 2.34 -4.62
N SER A 360 -1.31 3.55 -4.37
CA SER A 360 -1.11 4.60 -5.37
C SER A 360 0.37 4.95 -5.45
N SER A 361 1.02 4.65 -6.59
CA SER A 361 2.41 5.09 -6.82
C SER A 361 2.52 6.62 -6.86
N VAL A 362 1.51 7.30 -7.40
CA VAL A 362 1.44 8.76 -7.48
C VAL A 362 1.40 9.39 -6.08
N PHE A 363 0.50 8.93 -5.22
CA PHE A 363 0.39 9.44 -3.86
C PHE A 363 1.65 9.14 -3.05
N ARG A 364 2.22 7.94 -3.18
CA ARG A 364 3.46 7.57 -2.50
C ARG A 364 4.64 8.45 -2.91
N GLU A 365 4.70 8.86 -4.17
CA GLU A 365 5.70 9.83 -4.63
C GLU A 365 5.43 11.22 -4.06
N MET A 366 4.19 11.71 -4.17
CA MET A 366 3.79 13.01 -3.62
C MET A 366 4.07 13.11 -2.11
N LYS A 367 3.77 12.04 -1.36
CA LYS A 367 3.95 11.94 0.09
C LYS A 367 5.38 12.19 0.55
N LYS A 368 6.39 11.92 -0.29
CA LYS A 368 7.81 12.22 0.02
C LYS A 368 8.09 13.72 0.17
N PHE A 369 7.26 14.55 -0.45
CA PHE A 369 7.40 16.01 -0.45
C PHE A 369 6.34 16.70 0.41
N MET A 370 5.37 15.96 0.95
CA MET A 370 4.35 16.51 1.84
C MET A 370 4.93 16.86 3.20
N THR A 371 4.66 18.08 3.66
CA THR A 371 5.07 18.57 4.98
C THR A 371 3.91 18.70 5.96
N ASP A 372 2.68 18.67 5.47
CA ASP A 372 1.45 18.76 6.25
C ASP A 372 0.59 17.51 6.01
N PHE A 373 0.20 16.87 7.10
CA PHE A 373 -0.69 15.70 7.11
C PHE A 373 -1.95 15.96 7.92
N SER A 374 -2.25 17.21 8.29
CA SER A 374 -3.43 17.59 9.07
C SER A 374 -4.76 17.30 8.36
N GLY A 375 -4.73 16.99 7.06
CA GLY A 375 -5.90 16.50 6.32
C GLY A 375 -6.41 15.12 6.74
N PHE A 376 -5.56 14.27 7.33
CA PHE A 376 -5.97 12.92 7.78
C PHE A 376 -5.38 12.50 9.13
N CYS A 377 -4.23 13.06 9.53
CA CYS A 377 -3.59 12.74 10.80
C CYS A 377 -4.15 13.62 11.90
N ARG A 378 -4.93 13.03 12.81
CA ARG A 378 -5.56 13.76 13.93
C ARG A 378 -4.54 14.42 14.86
N GLU A 379 -3.38 13.80 15.07
CA GLU A 379 -2.29 14.41 15.84
C GLU A 379 -1.71 15.66 15.14
N CYS A 380 -1.53 15.63 13.81
CA CYS A 380 -1.11 16.81 13.07
C CYS A 380 -2.16 17.93 13.16
N GLN A 381 -3.45 17.56 13.08
CA GLN A 381 -4.56 18.49 13.22
C GLN A 381 -4.57 19.14 14.61
N PHE A 382 -4.41 18.35 15.68
CA PHE A 382 -4.36 18.85 17.05
C PHE A 382 -3.19 19.83 17.25
N GLN A 383 -1.97 19.45 16.83
CA GLN A 383 -0.80 20.32 16.92
C GLN A 383 -0.96 21.62 16.12
N ARG A 384 -1.59 21.56 14.95
CA ARG A 384 -1.90 22.73 14.14
C ARG A 384 -2.88 23.67 14.86
N THR A 385 -3.98 23.13 15.39
CA THR A 385 -4.96 23.91 16.15
C THR A 385 -4.34 24.52 17.41
N ALA A 386 -3.52 23.76 18.15
CA ALA A 386 -2.84 24.27 19.34
C ALA A 386 -1.91 25.46 19.03
N ARG A 387 -1.13 25.39 17.95
CA ARG A 387 -0.29 26.51 17.50
C ARG A 387 -1.11 27.74 17.12
N GLN A 388 -2.26 27.55 16.46
CA GLN A 388 -3.16 28.65 16.11
C GLN A 388 -3.75 29.33 17.34
N VAL A 389 -4.20 28.54 18.33
CA VAL A 389 -4.71 29.08 19.60
C VAL A 389 -3.63 29.85 20.35
N GLN A 390 -2.41 29.31 20.45
CA GLN A 390 -1.30 30.00 21.09
C GLN A 390 -0.98 31.32 20.39
N HIS A 391 -0.94 31.33 19.05
CA HIS A 391 -0.69 32.56 18.29
C HIS A 391 -1.76 33.63 18.53
N LEU A 392 -3.04 33.23 18.59
CA LEU A 392 -4.14 34.15 18.92
C LEU A 392 -4.03 34.68 20.36
N GLN A 393 -3.60 33.86 21.31
CA GLN A 393 -3.33 34.29 22.68
C GLN A 393 -2.19 35.31 22.74
N GLU A 394 -1.09 35.08 22.03
CA GLU A 394 0.03 36.02 21.95
C GLU A 394 -0.36 37.37 21.35
N LEU A 395 -1.23 37.39 20.33
CA LEU A 395 -1.75 38.62 19.72
C LEU A 395 -2.75 39.38 20.60
N THR A 396 -3.40 38.69 21.55
CA THR A 396 -4.44 39.25 22.42
C THR A 396 -3.92 39.58 23.83
N MET A 397 -2.65 39.26 24.13
CA MET A 397 -1.97 39.70 25.36
C MET A 397 -1.89 41.23 25.38
N PRO A 398 -2.45 41.91 26.40
CA PRO A 398 -2.27 43.35 26.53
C PRO A 398 -0.78 43.66 26.69
N PHE A 399 -0.24 44.54 25.84
CA PHE A 399 1.05 45.16 26.09
C PHE A 399 0.97 45.89 27.43
N ASN A 400 1.49 45.26 28.49
CA ASN A 400 1.79 45.97 29.72
C ASN A 400 2.92 46.96 29.39
N PHE A 401 2.55 48.19 29.00
CA PHE A 401 3.42 49.35 29.12
C PHE A 401 3.65 49.58 30.62
N CYS A 402 4.61 48.85 31.19
CA CYS A 402 5.17 49.19 32.49
C CYS A 402 5.93 50.50 32.34
N GLN A 403 5.42 51.48 33.07
CA GLN A 403 6.00 52.75 33.47
C GLN A 403 7.53 52.78 33.42
N LEU A 404 8.07 53.71 32.63
CA LEU A 404 9.44 54.20 32.80
C LEU A 404 9.48 55.14 34.02
N PRO A 405 10.49 55.01 34.90
CA PRO A 405 10.62 55.82 36.11
C PRO A 405 10.92 57.30 35.84
#